data_AF-A0A3D0M4M6-F1
#
_entry.id   AF-A0A3D0M4M6-F1
#
_cell.length_a   1.000
_cell.length_b   1.000
_cell.length_c   1.000
_cell.angle_alpha   90.00
_cell.angle_beta   90.00
_cell.angle_gamma   90.00
#
_symmetry.space_group_name_H-M   'P 1'
#
loop_
_entity.id
_entity.type
_entity.pdbx_description
1 polymer ?
#
loop_
_entity_poly.entity_id
_entity_poly.type
_entity_poly.pdbx_seq_one_letter_code
_entity_poly.pdbx_strand_id
1 'polypeptide(L)'
;MQLLLHRAGIECTLVSGNDQNNVSHMWNLVTIDGRNYHLDPTWNDGSDKIHHSYFNLTTAEILLSHKIDKENIGIDTCTSREANYYLRKERQLDTVRRDDIAKTIADAVIQGDSIIDLRFTKNTFAAARLFINNRELLIQKVNHILNGSEYLMWNYEEYNVNDIYYTLTLYKHDS
;
A
#
# COMPACT_ATOMS: atom_id res chain seq x y z
N MET A 1 13.77 -10.55 0.79
CA MET A 1 12.37 -11.04 0.83
C MET A 1 12.23 -12.53 0.49
N GLN A 2 12.81 -13.01 -0.62
CA GLN A 2 12.71 -14.42 -1.05
C GLN A 2 13.01 -15.46 0.04
N LEU A 3 14.02 -15.23 0.88
CA LEU A 3 14.36 -16.13 2.01
C LEU A 3 13.23 -16.24 3.05
N LEU A 4 12.52 -15.15 3.34
CA LEU A 4 11.42 -15.13 4.32
C LEU A 4 10.18 -15.84 3.78
N LEU A 5 9.86 -15.61 2.50
CA LEU A 5 8.73 -16.26 1.83
C LEU A 5 8.92 -17.77 1.73
N HIS A 6 10.12 -18.20 1.34
CA HIS A 6 10.44 -19.62 1.29
C HIS A 6 10.33 -20.29 2.67
N ARG A 7 10.78 -19.61 3.73
CA ARG A 7 10.59 -20.07 5.12
C ARG A 7 9.12 -20.10 5.55
N ALA A 8 8.28 -19.24 4.99
CA ALA A 8 6.83 -19.23 5.20
C ALA A 8 6.08 -20.25 4.31
N GLY A 9 6.79 -21.04 3.50
CA GLY A 9 6.18 -22.00 2.58
C GLY A 9 5.50 -21.36 1.37
N ILE A 10 5.80 -20.09 1.07
CA ILE A 10 5.26 -19.35 -0.06
C ILE A 10 6.23 -19.51 -1.24
N GLU A 11 5.74 -20.07 -2.35
CA GLU A 11 6.50 -20.16 -3.59
C GLU A 11 6.83 -18.77 -4.10
N CYS A 12 8.08 -18.59 -4.52
CA CYS A 12 8.60 -17.30 -4.92
C CYS A 12 9.59 -17.44 -6.08
N THR A 13 9.33 -16.73 -7.16
CA THR A 13 10.20 -16.61 -8.34
C THR A 13 10.72 -15.19 -8.44
N LEU A 14 11.95 -15.04 -8.94
CA LEU A 14 12.58 -13.74 -9.15
C LEU A 14 12.17 -13.19 -10.52
N VAL A 15 11.79 -11.92 -10.58
CA VAL A 15 11.45 -11.20 -11.81
C VAL A 15 12.51 -10.13 -12.04
N SER A 16 13.05 -10.06 -13.26
CA SER A 16 13.97 -9.00 -13.68
C SER A 16 13.28 -7.97 -14.58
N GLY A 17 13.75 -6.74 -14.53
CA GLY A 17 13.21 -5.67 -15.36
C GLY A 17 13.86 -4.33 -15.08
N ASN A 18 13.08 -3.27 -15.26
CA ASN A 18 13.49 -1.92 -14.96
C ASN A 18 12.42 -1.15 -14.19
N ASP A 19 12.87 -0.17 -13.41
CA ASP A 19 12.01 0.84 -12.81
C ASP A 19 11.55 1.90 -13.86
N GLN A 20 10.78 2.88 -13.40
CA GLN A 20 10.32 4.01 -14.21
C GLN A 20 11.45 4.86 -14.81
N ASN A 21 12.62 4.89 -14.18
CA ASN A 21 13.80 5.62 -14.64
C ASN A 21 14.69 4.78 -15.56
N ASN A 22 14.22 3.58 -15.95
CA ASN A 22 14.94 2.64 -16.78
C ASN A 22 16.23 2.11 -16.12
N VAL A 23 16.28 2.12 -14.79
CA VAL A 23 17.34 1.51 -13.97
C VAL A 23 16.99 0.03 -13.79
N SER A 24 17.98 -0.85 -13.94
CA SER A 24 17.79 -2.29 -13.73
C SER A 24 17.28 -2.56 -12.33
N HIS A 25 16.20 -3.35 -12.23
CA HIS A 25 15.51 -3.65 -10.99
C HIS A 25 15.07 -5.11 -10.96
N MET A 26 14.92 -5.66 -9.75
CA MET A 26 14.47 -7.03 -9.54
C MET A 26 13.50 -7.10 -8.38
N TRP A 27 12.42 -7.86 -8.56
CA TRP A 27 11.39 -8.07 -7.56
C TRP A 27 10.89 -9.52 -7.56
N ASN A 28 9.89 -9.81 -6.73
CA ASN A 28 9.41 -11.18 -6.53
C ASN A 28 8.06 -11.38 -7.22
N LEU A 29 7.84 -12.59 -7.71
CA LEU A 29 6.52 -13.14 -8.02
C LEU A 29 6.21 -14.20 -6.98
N VAL A 30 5.05 -14.12 -6.33
CA VAL A 30 4.67 -14.99 -5.22
C VAL A 30 3.35 -15.70 -5.51
N THR A 31 3.24 -16.96 -5.07
CA THR A 31 2.01 -17.74 -5.19
C THR A 31 1.27 -17.74 -3.86
N ILE A 32 0.06 -17.17 -3.83
CA ILE A 32 -0.82 -17.14 -2.65
C ILE A 32 -2.15 -17.78 -3.04
N ASP A 33 -2.56 -18.81 -2.31
CA ASP A 33 -3.80 -19.58 -2.57
C ASP A 33 -3.91 -20.06 -4.03
N GLY A 34 -2.78 -20.50 -4.61
CA GLY A 34 -2.70 -20.99 -5.98
C GLY A 34 -2.72 -19.92 -7.07
N ARG A 35 -2.59 -18.64 -6.71
CA ARG A 35 -2.60 -17.51 -7.65
C ARG A 35 -1.30 -16.71 -7.54
N ASN A 36 -0.81 -16.24 -8.68
CA ASN A 36 0.44 -15.49 -8.76
C ASN A 36 0.22 -13.99 -8.61
N TYR A 37 1.15 -13.33 -7.92
CA TYR A 37 1.14 -11.88 -7.72
C TYR A 37 2.55 -11.32 -7.78
N HIS A 38 2.70 -10.08 -8.26
CA HIS A 38 3.94 -9.34 -8.12
C HIS A 38 4.06 -8.75 -6.72
N LEU A 39 5.25 -8.88 -6.13
CA LEU A 39 5.61 -8.38 -4.81
C LEU A 39 6.98 -7.70 -4.88
N ASP A 40 6.96 -6.37 -4.79
CA ASP A 40 8.17 -5.55 -4.79
C ASP A 40 8.35 -4.81 -3.44
N PRO A 41 9.16 -5.35 -2.53
CA PRO A 41 9.46 -4.71 -1.26
C PRO A 41 10.72 -3.82 -1.30
N THR A 42 11.42 -3.68 -2.45
CA THR A 42 12.82 -3.21 -2.50
C THR A 42 13.00 -1.70 -2.70
N TRP A 43 11.93 -0.90 -2.70
CA TRP A 43 12.07 0.55 -2.54
C TRP A 43 12.21 0.99 -1.07
N ASN A 44 13.07 0.29 -0.32
CA ASN A 44 13.36 0.54 1.10
C ASN A 44 14.77 1.11 1.36
N ASP A 45 15.47 1.52 0.30
CA ASP A 45 16.92 1.85 0.36
C ASP A 45 17.20 3.37 0.25
N GLY A 46 16.18 4.22 0.05
CA GLY A 46 16.33 5.66 -0.15
C GLY A 46 15.32 6.57 0.59
N SER A 47 14.32 6.00 1.26
CA SER A 47 13.43 6.73 2.16
C SER A 47 13.11 5.83 3.34
N ASP A 48 13.35 6.29 4.57
CA ASP A 48 13.08 5.59 5.84
C ASP A 48 11.58 5.32 6.12
N LYS A 49 10.75 5.22 5.08
CA LYS A 49 9.30 5.29 5.13
C LYS A 49 8.69 4.10 4.39
N ILE A 50 8.41 3.06 5.18
CA ILE A 50 7.81 1.79 4.75
C ILE A 50 6.42 2.04 4.16
N HIS A 51 6.15 1.51 2.96
CA HIS A 51 4.82 1.50 2.35
C HIS A 51 4.58 0.20 1.58
N HIS A 52 3.30 -0.16 1.39
CA HIS A 52 2.91 -1.46 0.83
C HIS A 52 2.31 -1.35 -0.59
N SER A 53 2.62 -0.28 -1.32
CA SER A 53 2.07 0.02 -2.66
C SER A 53 2.26 -1.10 -3.67
N TYR A 54 3.32 -1.91 -3.53
CA TYR A 54 3.65 -2.98 -4.47
C TYR A 54 3.41 -4.39 -3.91
N PHE A 55 2.54 -4.53 -2.90
CA PHE A 55 2.22 -5.82 -2.30
C PHE A 55 1.06 -6.50 -3.03
N ASN A 56 1.37 -7.64 -3.65
CA ASN A 56 0.45 -8.54 -4.32
C ASN A 56 -0.35 -7.85 -5.45
N LEU A 57 0.40 -7.30 -6.41
CA LEU A 57 -0.12 -6.63 -7.59
C LEU A 57 -0.36 -7.58 -8.75
N THR A 58 -1.32 -7.24 -9.60
CA THR A 58 -1.48 -7.85 -10.93
C THR A 58 -0.37 -7.40 -11.88
N THR A 59 -0.17 -8.12 -12.99
CA THR A 59 0.73 -7.72 -14.07
C THR A 59 0.36 -6.33 -14.61
N ALA A 60 -0.94 -6.05 -14.77
CA ALA A 60 -1.41 -4.75 -15.23
C ALA A 60 -1.05 -3.61 -14.26
N GLU A 61 -1.08 -3.87 -12.95
CA GLU A 61 -0.73 -2.88 -11.94
C GLU A 61 0.78 -2.66 -11.84
N ILE A 62 1.60 -3.72 -11.80
CA ILE A 62 3.06 -3.55 -11.67
C ILE A 62 3.65 -2.80 -12.87
N LEU A 63 3.08 -2.99 -14.06
CA LEU A 63 3.49 -2.34 -15.30
C LEU A 63 3.22 -0.83 -15.34
N LEU A 64 2.49 -0.28 -14.35
CA LEU A 64 2.33 1.17 -14.22
C LEU A 64 3.64 1.87 -13.85
N SER A 65 4.55 1.19 -13.16
CA SER A 65 5.84 1.74 -12.73
C SER A 65 7.06 0.88 -13.08
N HIS A 66 6.84 -0.34 -13.59
CA HIS A 66 7.90 -1.27 -13.95
C HIS A 66 7.81 -1.69 -15.42
N LYS A 67 8.96 -2.08 -15.97
CA LYS A 67 9.04 -2.81 -17.24
C LYS A 67 9.60 -4.19 -16.94
N ILE A 68 8.99 -5.24 -17.49
CA ILE A 68 9.44 -6.61 -17.28
C ILE A 68 10.28 -7.05 -18.47
N ASP A 69 11.44 -7.67 -18.19
CA ASP A 69 12.28 -8.25 -19.25
C ASP A 69 11.55 -9.41 -19.93
N LYS A 70 11.80 -9.62 -21.23
CA LYS A 70 11.09 -10.62 -22.04
C LYS A 70 11.45 -12.06 -21.69
N GLU A 71 12.58 -12.23 -21.02
CA GLU A 71 13.17 -13.49 -20.60
C GLU A 71 12.44 -14.09 -19.39
N ASN A 72 11.61 -13.30 -18.68
CA ASN A 72 10.81 -13.80 -17.57
C ASN A 72 9.65 -14.66 -18.09
N ILE A 73 9.49 -15.85 -17.51
CA ILE A 73 8.46 -16.84 -17.89
C ILE A 73 7.37 -16.88 -16.81
N GLY A 74 6.10 -16.97 -17.23
CA GLY A 74 4.95 -17.17 -16.32
C GLY A 74 4.45 -15.92 -15.58
N ILE A 75 4.98 -14.74 -15.93
CA ILE A 75 4.63 -13.43 -15.33
C ILE A 75 3.25 -12.90 -15.74
N ASP A 76 2.70 -13.38 -16.84
CA ASP A 76 1.40 -12.98 -17.39
C ASP A 76 0.21 -13.61 -16.67
N THR A 77 0.48 -14.51 -15.72
CA THR A 77 -0.52 -15.21 -14.91
C THR A 77 -1.07 -14.37 -13.75
N CYS A 78 -0.42 -13.24 -13.40
CA CYS A 78 -0.80 -12.40 -12.26
C CYS A 78 -2.03 -11.53 -12.57
N THR A 79 -3.22 -12.10 -12.48
CA THR A 79 -4.50 -11.41 -12.82
C THR A 79 -5.43 -11.21 -11.64
N SER A 80 -5.20 -11.93 -10.54
CA SER A 80 -6.04 -11.87 -9.35
C SER A 80 -5.72 -10.64 -8.50
N ARG A 81 -6.74 -10.16 -7.78
CA ARG A 81 -6.60 -9.12 -6.75
C ARG A 81 -6.97 -9.62 -5.35
N GLU A 82 -7.32 -10.90 -5.20
CA GLU A 82 -7.81 -11.45 -3.93
C GLU A 82 -6.82 -11.30 -2.78
N ALA A 83 -5.52 -11.48 -3.04
CA ALA A 83 -4.47 -11.30 -2.05
C ALA A 83 -3.91 -9.87 -1.99
N ASN A 84 -4.46 -8.91 -2.75
CA ASN A 84 -3.96 -7.55 -2.77
C ASN A 84 -3.99 -6.92 -1.36
N TYR A 85 -2.90 -6.27 -0.95
CA TYR A 85 -2.76 -5.75 0.41
C TYR A 85 -3.91 -4.81 0.81
N TYR A 86 -4.26 -3.85 -0.05
CA TYR A 86 -5.30 -2.87 0.25
C TYR A 86 -6.70 -3.48 0.32
N LEU A 87 -6.97 -4.50 -0.49
CA LEU A 87 -8.26 -5.21 -0.43
C LEU A 87 -8.34 -6.06 0.84
N ARG A 88 -7.27 -6.77 1.21
CA ARG A 88 -7.22 -7.61 2.42
C ARG A 88 -7.28 -6.80 3.71
N LYS A 89 -6.76 -5.57 3.69
CA LYS A 89 -6.83 -4.63 4.82
C LYS A 89 -8.09 -3.75 4.83
N GLU A 90 -8.97 -3.89 3.84
CA GLU A 90 -10.16 -3.02 3.66
C GLU A 90 -9.80 -1.52 3.52
N ARG A 91 -8.65 -1.23 2.90
CA ARG A 91 -8.10 0.13 2.71
C ARG A 91 -8.07 0.59 1.26
N GLN A 92 -8.77 -0.14 0.37
CA GLN A 92 -9.09 0.30 -0.97
C GLN A 92 -10.39 1.12 -0.94
N LEU A 93 -10.29 2.43 -1.11
CA LEU A 93 -11.38 3.38 -0.97
C LEU A 93 -11.80 3.96 -2.33
N ASP A 94 -13.11 4.00 -2.56
CA ASP A 94 -13.73 4.72 -3.67
C ASP A 94 -14.75 5.73 -3.12
N THR A 95 -14.26 6.67 -2.31
CA THR A 95 -15.09 7.67 -1.65
C THR A 95 -14.33 8.97 -1.45
N VAL A 96 -15.06 10.08 -1.52
CA VAL A 96 -14.58 11.42 -1.13
C VAL A 96 -15.13 11.84 0.23
N ARG A 97 -15.95 11.00 0.86
CA ARG A 97 -16.58 11.31 2.14
C ARG A 97 -15.54 11.21 3.25
N ARG A 98 -15.32 12.33 3.93
CA ARG A 98 -14.33 12.46 5.01
C ARG A 98 -14.59 11.48 6.16
N ASP A 99 -15.85 11.17 6.45
CA ASP A 99 -16.21 10.26 7.54
C ASP A 99 -15.86 8.81 7.22
N ASP A 100 -16.01 8.37 5.96
CA ASP A 100 -15.62 7.02 5.52
C ASP A 100 -14.09 6.86 5.60
N ILE A 101 -13.35 7.88 5.17
CA ILE A 101 -11.87 7.91 5.25
C ILE A 101 -11.42 7.92 6.72
N ALA A 102 -12.00 8.78 7.55
CA ALA A 102 -11.66 8.87 8.97
C ALA A 102 -11.98 7.57 9.72
N LYS A 103 -13.08 6.90 9.38
CA LYS A 103 -13.43 5.59 9.95
C LYS A 103 -12.38 4.54 9.61
N THR A 104 -11.96 4.46 8.36
CA THR A 104 -10.93 3.51 7.92
C THR A 104 -9.61 3.71 8.69
N ILE A 105 -9.25 4.98 8.96
CA ILE A 105 -8.08 5.33 9.77
C ILE A 105 -8.29 4.97 11.24
N ALA A 106 -9.46 5.26 11.81
CA ALA A 106 -9.80 4.89 13.19
C ALA A 106 -9.71 3.37 13.41
N ASP A 107 -10.25 2.58 12.49
CA ASP A 107 -10.20 1.12 12.53
C ASP A 107 -8.74 0.62 12.50
N ALA A 108 -7.88 1.26 11.70
CA ALA A 108 -6.45 0.96 11.67
C ALA A 108 -5.73 1.31 12.98
N VAL A 109 -6.06 2.45 13.61
CA VAL A 109 -5.53 2.85 14.92
C VAL A 109 -5.92 1.85 16.00
N ILE A 110 -7.18 1.40 16.02
CA ILE A 110 -7.67 0.38 16.96
C ILE A 110 -6.92 -0.94 16.78
N GLN A 111 -6.57 -1.30 15.54
CA GLN A 111 -5.76 -2.49 15.22
C GLN A 111 -4.29 -2.36 15.66
N GLY A 112 -3.87 -1.19 16.15
CA GLY A 112 -2.50 -0.93 16.60
C GLY A 112 -1.53 -0.56 15.48
N ASP A 113 -2.03 -0.22 14.28
CA ASP A 113 -1.17 0.13 13.16
C ASP A 113 -0.45 1.46 13.41
N SER A 114 0.89 1.42 13.34
CA SER A 114 1.75 2.61 13.34
C SER A 114 1.98 3.19 11.94
N ILE A 115 1.57 2.44 10.89
CA ILE A 115 1.64 2.86 9.49
C ILE A 115 0.30 2.54 8.85
N ILE A 116 -0.33 3.54 8.24
CA ILE A 116 -1.65 3.38 7.62
C ILE A 116 -1.52 3.74 6.15
N ASP A 117 -1.48 2.72 5.29
CA ASP A 117 -1.59 2.89 3.84
C ASP A 117 -3.06 2.87 3.39
N LEU A 118 -3.47 3.89 2.65
CA LEU A 118 -4.78 3.98 2.01
C LEU A 118 -4.60 4.04 0.50
N ARG A 119 -5.41 3.29 -0.25
CA ARG A 119 -5.41 3.33 -1.72
C ARG A 119 -6.75 3.85 -2.21
N PHE A 120 -6.71 4.84 -3.09
CA PHE A 120 -7.90 5.47 -3.65
C PHE A 120 -8.09 5.09 -5.11
N THR A 121 -9.28 5.35 -5.64
CA THR A 121 -9.48 5.39 -7.09
C THR A 121 -8.92 6.71 -7.65
N LYS A 122 -8.56 6.72 -8.94
CA LYS A 122 -8.08 7.93 -9.63
C LYS A 122 -9.00 9.15 -9.40
N ASN A 123 -10.31 8.94 -9.39
CA ASN A 123 -11.31 10.00 -9.28
C ASN A 123 -11.45 10.55 -7.87
N THR A 124 -11.13 9.76 -6.84
CA THR A 124 -11.32 10.14 -5.42
C THR A 124 -10.03 10.60 -4.76
N PHE A 125 -8.88 10.22 -5.32
CA PHE A 125 -7.55 10.48 -4.77
C PHE A 125 -7.25 11.96 -4.49
N ALA A 126 -7.55 12.86 -5.43
CA ALA A 126 -7.25 14.29 -5.25
C ALA A 126 -8.01 14.90 -4.05
N ALA A 127 -9.29 14.57 -3.91
CA ALA A 127 -10.11 15.03 -2.79
C ALA A 127 -9.67 14.41 -1.45
N ALA A 128 -9.32 13.12 -1.45
CA ALA A 128 -8.78 12.44 -0.28
C ALA A 128 -7.45 13.06 0.17
N ARG A 129 -6.54 13.36 -0.76
CA ARG A 129 -5.27 14.03 -0.47
C ARG A 129 -5.47 15.41 0.16
N LEU A 130 -6.42 16.21 -0.35
CA LEU A 130 -6.76 17.50 0.26
C LEU A 130 -7.28 17.36 1.70
N PHE A 131 -8.09 16.33 1.95
CA PHE A 131 -8.58 16.04 3.30
C PHE A 131 -7.46 15.60 4.25
N ILE A 132 -6.61 14.65 3.84
CA ILE A 132 -5.49 14.15 4.64
C ILE A 132 -4.42 15.23 4.88
N ASN A 133 -4.28 16.18 3.96
CA ASN A 133 -3.40 17.33 4.15
C ASN A 133 -3.90 18.29 5.25
N ASN A 134 -5.21 18.32 5.52
CA ASN A 134 -5.77 19.08 6.64
C ASN A 134 -5.72 18.24 7.93
N ARG A 135 -4.53 18.18 8.53
CA ARG A 135 -4.22 17.33 9.69
C ARG A 135 -5.15 17.57 10.88
N GLU A 136 -5.40 18.83 11.23
CA GLU A 136 -6.27 19.19 12.35
C GLU A 136 -7.67 18.62 12.16
N LEU A 137 -8.25 18.82 10.98
CA LEU A 137 -9.57 18.30 10.65
C LEU A 137 -9.59 16.77 10.62
N LEU A 138 -8.54 16.13 10.07
CA LEU A 138 -8.43 14.68 10.05
C LEU A 138 -8.39 14.11 11.46
N ILE A 139 -7.46 14.58 12.30
CA ILE A 139 -7.29 14.14 13.69
C ILE A 139 -8.58 14.36 14.47
N GLN A 140 -9.22 15.52 14.32
CA GLN A 140 -10.51 15.80 14.96
C GLN A 140 -11.59 14.77 14.56
N LYS A 141 -11.71 14.45 13.26
CA LYS A 141 -12.70 13.49 12.77
C LYS A 141 -12.41 12.07 13.23
N VAL A 142 -11.16 11.63 13.17
CA VAL A 142 -10.76 10.30 13.65
C VAL A 142 -11.01 10.20 15.16
N ASN A 143 -10.59 11.19 15.95
CA ASN A 143 -10.83 11.20 17.40
C ASN A 143 -12.31 11.30 17.77
N HIS A 144 -13.14 11.94 16.94
CA HIS A 144 -14.58 11.90 17.13
C HIS A 144 -15.16 10.49 17.00
N ILE A 145 -14.64 9.68 16.05
CA ILE A 145 -15.02 8.27 15.86
C ILE A 145 -14.47 7.40 16.99
N LEU A 146 -13.25 7.66 17.45
CA LEU A 146 -12.62 6.96 18.56
C LEU A 146 -13.18 7.34 19.94
N ASN A 147 -14.08 8.33 20.02
CA ASN A 147 -14.64 8.79 21.28
C ASN A 147 -15.37 7.66 22.01
N GLY A 148 -15.00 7.41 23.27
CA GLY A 148 -15.49 6.28 24.07
C GLY A 148 -14.66 5.00 23.94
N SER A 149 -13.60 5.00 23.12
CA SER A 149 -12.56 3.96 23.12
C SER A 149 -11.35 4.40 23.96
N GLU A 150 -10.41 3.48 24.21
CA GLU A 150 -9.12 3.79 24.85
C GLU A 150 -8.08 4.38 23.89
N TYR A 151 -8.42 4.48 22.60
CA TYR A 151 -7.50 4.88 21.54
C TYR A 151 -7.63 6.37 21.22
N LEU A 152 -6.52 6.95 20.78
CA LEU A 152 -6.44 8.30 20.23
C LEU A 152 -5.63 8.25 18.93
N MET A 153 -6.05 9.01 17.93
CA MET A 153 -5.24 9.23 16.73
C MET A 153 -3.93 9.86 17.13
N TRP A 154 -2.84 9.19 16.77
CA TRP A 154 -1.49 9.70 16.95
C TRP A 154 -1.19 10.85 15.99
N ASN A 155 -0.20 11.67 16.37
CA ASN A 155 0.29 12.74 15.51
C ASN A 155 1.10 12.18 14.35
N TYR A 156 1.08 12.91 13.23
CA TYR A 156 1.95 12.66 12.08
C TYR A 156 2.41 13.99 11.49
N GLU A 157 3.68 14.06 11.08
CA GLU A 157 4.26 15.27 10.52
C GLU A 157 4.17 15.25 8.99
N GLU A 158 4.61 14.14 8.41
CA GLU A 158 4.68 13.92 6.97
C GLU A 158 3.94 12.63 6.59
N TYR A 159 3.39 12.61 5.38
CA TYR A 159 2.79 11.41 4.78
C TYR A 159 3.40 11.17 3.40
N ASN A 160 3.47 9.91 2.99
CA ASN A 160 3.94 9.55 1.65
C ASN A 160 2.77 9.63 0.67
N VAL A 161 3.08 10.04 -0.57
CA VAL A 161 2.14 10.09 -1.68
C VAL A 161 2.72 9.31 -2.84
N ASN A 162 1.92 8.40 -3.38
CA ASN A 162 2.21 7.73 -4.63
C ASN A 162 1.11 8.04 -5.65
N ASP A 163 1.39 8.97 -6.56
CA ASP A 163 0.43 9.39 -7.60
C ASP A 163 0.20 8.33 -8.69
N ILE A 164 1.09 7.33 -8.82
CA ILE A 164 0.94 6.23 -9.80
C ILE A 164 -0.13 5.24 -9.31
N TYR A 165 -0.06 4.86 -8.03
CA TYR A 165 -0.96 3.87 -7.44
C TYR A 165 -2.12 4.48 -6.66
N TYR A 166 -2.16 5.82 -6.58
CA TYR A 166 -3.13 6.60 -5.82
C TYR A 166 -3.14 6.23 -4.33
N THR A 167 -1.96 6.07 -3.74
CA THR A 167 -1.81 5.70 -2.33
C THR A 167 -1.32 6.86 -1.47
N LEU A 168 -1.80 6.89 -0.23
CA LEU A 168 -1.40 7.83 0.82
C LEU A 168 -1.00 7.02 2.05
N THR A 169 0.20 7.22 2.57
CA THR A 169 0.70 6.48 3.75
C THR A 169 0.98 7.44 4.90
N LEU A 170 0.28 7.24 6.01
CA LEU A 170 0.49 7.96 7.26
C LEU A 170 1.48 7.22 8.15
N TYR A 171 2.39 7.94 8.78
CA TYR A 171 3.39 7.40 9.70
C TYR A 171 3.14 7.96 11.10
N LYS A 172 3.03 7.06 12.08
CA LYS A 172 3.00 7.46 13.47
C LYS A 172 4.30 8.18 13.82
N HIS A 173 4.18 9.40 14.33
CA HIS A 173 5.30 10.13 14.88
C HIS A 173 5.37 9.85 16.39
N ASP A 174 6.34 9.05 16.80
CA ASP A 174 6.63 8.84 18.22
C ASP A 174 7.42 10.06 18.73
N SER A 175 6.91 10.68 19.80
CA SER A 175 7.51 11.83 20.49
C SER A 175 8.62 11.40 21.44
#